data_AF-A0A9P5IVV0-F1
#
_entry.id   AF-A0A9P5IVV0-F1
#
_cell.length_a   1.000
_cell.length_b   1.000
_cell.length_c   1.000
_cell.angle_alpha   90.00
_cell.angle_beta   90.00
_cell.angle_gamma   90.00
#
_symmetry.space_group_name_H-M   'P 1'
#
loop_
_entity.id
_entity.type
_entity.pdbx_description
1 polymer ?
#
loop_
_entity_poly.entity_id
_entity_poly.type
_entity_poly.pdbx_seq_one_letter_code
_entity_poly.pdbx_strand_id
1 'polypeptide(L)'
;MGKCTKEDRGAHCDPTTGVRGRTGGYDCFALLDSWDSLEGPEREAERPRTMTYVRKGKALHAQQKRMRPSRDFLWVEVNGIQILNIYRQPGTRDMIELTKALEYPDGTVIGGDFNAKHELLEPGVTTSDQGALLAEWPAMSGMEFTGAPGVPTHLAGHMIDLTFSNIQFADSIVAAELNSGSDHETQITTISNNR
;
A
#
# COMPACT_ATOMS: atom_id res chain seq x y z
N MET A 1 -3.70 4.19 -5.33
CA MET A 1 -2.79 5.03 -4.55
C MET A 1 -2.09 5.98 -5.52
N GLY A 2 -2.05 7.29 -5.26
CA GLY A 2 -1.54 8.28 -6.22
C GLY A 2 -0.03 8.50 -6.12
N LYS A 3 0.64 8.70 -7.26
CA LYS A 3 2.05 9.13 -7.35
C LYS A 3 2.20 10.57 -6.83
N CYS A 4 3.20 10.78 -5.97
CA CYS A 4 3.60 12.07 -5.41
C CYS A 4 4.19 12.98 -6.52
N THR A 5 3.41 13.94 -7.03
CA THR A 5 3.79 14.84 -8.12
C THR A 5 4.54 16.10 -7.63
N LYS A 6 5.18 16.81 -8.57
CA LYS A 6 6.16 17.91 -8.42
C LYS A 6 5.75 19.13 -7.56
N GLU A 7 4.54 19.16 -7.02
CA GLU A 7 4.02 20.27 -6.20
C GLU A 7 4.21 20.08 -4.69
N ASP A 8 4.68 18.92 -4.22
CA ASP A 8 4.99 18.64 -2.81
C ASP A 8 6.27 19.35 -2.27
N ARG A 9 6.63 20.51 -2.84
CA ARG A 9 7.82 21.31 -2.46
C ARG A 9 7.76 21.92 -1.04
N GLY A 10 6.77 21.54 -0.23
CA GLY A 10 6.57 22.06 1.13
C GLY A 10 6.23 21.02 2.19
N ALA A 11 6.26 19.72 1.87
CA ALA A 11 6.06 18.68 2.88
C ALA A 11 7.35 18.48 3.69
N HIS A 12 7.62 19.40 4.62
CA HIS A 12 8.70 19.27 5.60
C HIS A 12 8.20 18.43 6.77
N CYS A 13 8.85 17.30 7.03
CA CYS A 13 8.52 16.37 8.12
C CYS A 13 9.33 16.73 9.38
N ASP A 14 8.66 16.94 10.52
CA ASP A 14 9.29 17.37 11.79
C ASP A 14 9.80 16.16 12.61
N PRO A 15 11.06 16.13 13.11
CA PRO A 15 11.73 14.92 13.60
C PRO A 15 11.31 14.40 14.98
N THR A 16 10.36 15.02 15.70
CA THR A 16 10.31 14.85 17.18
C THR A 16 9.11 14.08 17.76
N THR A 17 8.06 13.72 16.99
CA THR A 17 6.82 13.16 17.59
C THR A 17 6.13 11.98 16.88
N GLY A 18 6.73 11.38 15.84
CA GLY A 18 6.17 10.18 15.19
C GLY A 18 4.91 10.42 14.33
N VAL A 19 4.52 11.68 14.14
CA VAL A 19 3.57 12.18 13.14
C VAL A 19 4.13 13.51 12.65
N ARG A 20 4.10 13.81 11.33
CA ARG A 20 3.55 15.07 10.76
C ARG A 20 4.07 15.39 9.36
N GLY A 21 3.12 15.36 8.41
CA GLY A 21 2.81 16.52 7.57
C GLY A 21 1.36 16.94 7.83
N ARG A 22 1.12 18.23 8.16
CA ARG A 22 -0.26 18.75 8.34
C ARG A 22 -0.80 19.19 6.99
N THR A 23 -1.49 18.30 6.29
CA THR A 23 -2.47 18.75 5.28
C THR A 23 -3.78 19.07 6.02
N GLY A 24 -4.52 20.07 5.55
CA GLY A 24 -5.65 20.69 6.29
C GLY A 24 -6.76 19.73 6.74
N GLY A 25 -6.78 18.48 6.26
CA GLY A 25 -7.79 17.47 6.62
C GLY A 25 -7.29 16.05 6.87
N TYR A 26 -5.98 15.78 6.80
CA TYR A 26 -5.43 14.43 6.99
C TYR A 26 -4.21 14.42 7.91
N ASP A 27 -4.01 13.29 8.58
CA ASP A 27 -2.73 12.90 9.17
C ASP A 27 -1.95 12.08 8.14
N CYS A 28 -0.69 12.44 7.92
CA CYS A 28 0.20 11.79 6.95
C CYS A 28 1.26 10.97 7.69
N PHE A 29 1.43 9.72 7.24
CA PHE A 29 2.40 8.77 7.77
C PHE A 29 3.38 8.35 6.67
N ALA A 30 4.66 8.30 7.03
CA ALA A 30 5.76 7.76 6.25
C ALA A 30 6.83 7.23 7.24
N LEU A 31 7.58 6.19 6.84
CA LEU A 31 8.62 5.60 7.70
C LEU A 31 9.94 6.38 7.68
N LEU A 32 10.20 7.12 6.60
CA LEU A 32 11.38 7.99 6.51
C LEU A 32 11.00 9.39 6.95
N ASP A 33 11.75 9.91 7.91
CA ASP A 33 11.44 11.16 8.60
C ASP A 33 12.06 12.40 7.88
N SER A 34 12.95 12.17 6.91
CA SER A 34 13.55 13.20 6.04
C SER A 34 14.00 12.60 4.70
N TRP A 35 14.01 13.42 3.65
CA TRP A 35 14.55 13.12 2.31
C TRP A 35 15.03 14.43 1.67
N ASP A 36 16.03 15.03 2.32
CA ASP A 36 16.46 16.40 2.05
C ASP A 36 17.49 16.51 0.92
N SER A 37 17.92 15.38 0.36
CA SER A 37 18.85 15.37 -0.76
C SER A 37 18.33 16.21 -1.93
N LEU A 38 19.18 17.12 -2.41
CA LEU A 38 18.86 18.04 -3.51
C LEU A 38 19.18 17.43 -4.87
N GLU A 39 20.09 16.45 -4.90
CA GLU A 39 20.54 15.75 -6.10
C GLU A 39 19.54 14.68 -6.52
N GLY A 40 19.22 14.62 -7.82
CA GLY A 40 18.15 13.77 -8.35
C GLY A 40 18.22 12.29 -7.92
N PRO A 41 19.34 11.58 -8.14
CA PRO A 41 19.46 10.17 -7.78
C PRO A 41 19.37 9.89 -6.27
N GLU A 42 20.01 10.71 -5.46
CA GLU A 42 20.03 10.57 -3.99
C GLU A 42 18.66 10.91 -3.40
N ARG A 43 18.05 11.99 -3.89
CA ARG A 43 16.68 12.36 -3.55
C ARG A 43 15.70 11.25 -3.88
N GLU A 44 15.78 10.69 -5.09
CA GLU A 44 14.92 9.57 -5.47
C GLU A 44 15.27 8.28 -4.72
N ALA A 45 16.46 8.13 -4.14
CA ALA A 45 16.81 7.02 -3.26
C ALA A 45 16.20 7.17 -1.85
N GLU A 46 16.02 8.41 -1.37
CA GLU A 46 15.51 8.73 -0.03
C GLU A 46 13.98 8.87 0.04
N ARG A 47 13.30 9.23 -1.06
CA ARG A 47 11.86 9.51 -1.02
C ARG A 47 11.03 8.31 -0.55
N PRO A 48 10.05 8.46 0.35
CA PRO A 48 9.08 7.38 0.62
C PRO A 48 8.40 6.91 -0.68
N ARG A 49 8.28 5.59 -0.88
CA ARG A 49 7.51 4.99 -1.98
C ARG A 49 6.11 4.56 -1.53
N THR A 50 5.92 4.42 -0.22
CA THR A 50 4.59 4.27 0.42
C THR A 50 4.32 5.42 1.38
N MET A 51 3.10 5.95 1.33
CA MET A 51 2.58 6.90 2.31
C MET A 51 1.13 6.54 2.63
N THR A 52 0.70 6.81 3.86
CA THR A 52 -0.69 6.60 4.29
C THR A 52 -1.26 7.91 4.80
N TYR A 53 -2.42 8.31 4.26
CA TYR A 53 -3.16 9.48 4.69
C TYR A 53 -4.42 9.03 5.42
N VAL A 54 -4.59 9.45 6.66
CA VAL A 54 -5.79 9.17 7.45
C VAL A 54 -6.59 10.45 7.58
N ARG A 55 -7.87 10.42 7.17
CA ARG A 55 -8.74 11.59 7.25
C ARG A 55 -8.94 11.98 8.71
N LYS A 56 -8.77 13.26 9.03
CA LYS A 56 -9.05 13.80 10.35
C LYS A 56 -10.55 13.77 10.62
N GLY A 57 -10.92 13.23 11.76
CA GLY A 57 -12.30 13.17 12.24
C GLY A 57 -12.34 12.60 13.65
N LYS A 58 -13.37 12.96 14.43
CA LYS A 58 -13.46 12.56 15.85
C LYS A 58 -13.52 11.04 16.09
N ALA A 59 -13.73 10.26 15.04
CA ALA A 59 -13.91 8.82 15.12
C ALA A 59 -12.71 8.01 14.60
N LEU A 60 -11.65 8.64 14.06
CA LEU A 60 -10.48 7.93 13.53
C LEU A 60 -9.24 8.22 14.38
N HIS A 61 -8.70 7.17 14.98
CA HIS A 61 -7.45 7.19 15.72
C HIS A 61 -6.43 6.33 14.98
N ALA A 62 -5.33 6.94 14.57
CA ALA A 62 -4.29 6.28 13.81
C ALA A 62 -2.94 6.31 14.53
N GLN A 63 -2.22 5.19 14.45
CA GLN A 63 -0.85 5.07 14.94
C GLN A 63 0.00 4.29 13.94
N GLN A 64 1.25 4.70 13.76
CA GLN A 64 2.19 3.99 12.90
C GLN A 64 2.91 2.89 13.67
N LYS A 65 2.94 1.66 13.13
CA LYS A 65 3.73 0.56 13.66
C LYS A 65 5.11 0.55 12.98
N ARG A 66 6.14 0.90 13.74
CA ARG A 66 7.54 0.90 13.24
C ARG A 66 8.16 -0.48 13.45
N MET A 67 8.32 -1.24 12.37
CA MET A 67 9.00 -2.55 12.40
C MET A 67 10.49 -2.43 12.08
N ARG A 68 10.80 -1.95 10.87
CA ARG A 68 12.15 -1.65 10.39
C ARG A 68 12.10 -0.45 9.44
N PRO A 69 13.17 0.35 9.36
CA PRO A 69 13.25 1.40 8.35
C PRO A 69 13.10 0.81 6.94
N SER A 70 12.14 1.34 6.19
CA SER A 70 11.94 1.04 4.77
C SER A 70 11.13 2.15 4.13
N ARG A 71 11.45 2.47 2.88
CA ARG A 71 10.64 3.36 2.02
C ARG A 71 9.53 2.63 1.27
N ASP A 72 9.56 1.30 1.29
CA ASP A 72 8.78 0.40 0.42
C ASP A 72 7.57 -0.22 1.10
N PHE A 73 7.42 -0.04 2.40
CA PHE A 73 6.19 -0.40 3.10
C PHE A 73 5.91 0.57 4.23
N LEU A 74 4.66 0.60 4.68
CA LEU A 74 4.22 1.38 5.83
C LEU A 74 3.06 0.67 6.52
N TRP A 75 3.19 0.44 7.83
CA TRP A 75 2.14 -0.17 8.64
C TRP A 75 1.50 0.89 9.54
N VAL A 76 0.20 1.11 9.37
CA VAL A 76 -0.62 2.00 10.21
C VAL A 76 -1.78 1.21 10.80
N GLU A 77 -2.01 1.35 12.08
CA GLU A 77 -3.24 0.91 12.73
C GLU A 77 -4.24 2.07 12.77
N VAL A 78 -5.48 1.82 12.37
CA VAL A 78 -6.58 2.79 12.45
C VAL A 78 -7.75 2.14 13.18
N ASN A 79 -8.10 2.63 14.37
CA ASN A 79 -9.16 2.07 15.21
C ASN A 79 -9.06 0.55 15.43
N GLY A 80 -7.84 0.03 15.61
CA GLY A 80 -7.58 -1.41 15.75
C GLY A 80 -7.49 -2.19 14.43
N ILE A 81 -7.85 -1.60 13.29
CA ILE A 81 -7.64 -2.20 11.96
C ILE A 81 -6.19 -1.98 11.54
N GLN A 82 -5.51 -3.05 11.16
CA GLN A 82 -4.13 -3.05 10.69
C GLN A 82 -4.10 -2.81 9.18
N ILE A 83 -3.40 -1.77 8.73
CA ILE A 83 -3.27 -1.43 7.30
C ILE A 83 -1.79 -1.43 6.94
N LEU A 84 -1.39 -2.38 6.10
CA LEU A 84 -0.03 -2.47 5.54
C LEU A 84 -0.05 -2.02 4.07
N ASN A 85 0.53 -0.84 3.82
CA ASN A 85 0.77 -0.33 2.47
C ASN A 85 2.11 -0.87 1.96
N ILE A 86 2.14 -1.47 0.77
CA ILE A 86 3.36 -2.04 0.15
C ILE A 86 3.59 -1.44 -1.23
N TYR A 87 4.83 -1.09 -1.52
CA TYR A 87 5.35 -0.85 -2.85
C TYR A 87 6.51 -1.79 -3.12
N ARG A 88 6.36 -2.70 -4.09
CA ARG A 88 7.46 -3.52 -4.58
C ARG A 88 8.02 -2.89 -5.85
N GLN A 89 9.30 -2.54 -5.83
CA GLN A 89 10.01 -2.15 -7.05
C GLN A 89 10.08 -3.33 -8.03
N PRO A 90 9.79 -3.13 -9.34
CA PRO A 90 9.94 -4.17 -10.35
C PRO A 90 11.32 -4.85 -10.31
N GLY A 91 11.37 -6.17 -10.49
CA GLY A 91 12.61 -6.94 -10.49
C GLY A 91 13.27 -7.16 -9.12
N THR A 92 12.71 -6.64 -8.02
CA THR A 92 13.21 -6.89 -6.66
C THR A 92 12.48 -8.06 -6.00
N ARG A 93 13.04 -8.63 -4.92
CA ARG A 93 12.44 -9.77 -4.21
C ARG A 93 11.90 -9.46 -2.82
N ASP A 94 12.48 -8.44 -2.20
CA ASP A 94 12.41 -8.21 -0.77
C ASP A 94 10.99 -8.01 -0.24
N MET A 95 10.10 -7.35 -0.98
CA MET A 95 8.76 -7.02 -0.47
C MET A 95 7.79 -8.21 -0.47
N ILE A 96 7.88 -9.12 -1.43
CA ILE A 96 7.09 -10.36 -1.40
C ILE A 96 7.64 -11.30 -0.32
N GLU A 97 8.96 -11.39 -0.18
CA GLU A 97 9.58 -12.18 0.89
C GLU A 97 9.23 -11.63 2.29
N LEU A 98 9.24 -10.30 2.46
CA LEU A 98 8.77 -9.63 3.68
C LEU A 98 7.30 -9.96 3.96
N THR A 99 6.42 -9.82 2.96
CA THR A 99 4.98 -10.13 3.10
C THR A 99 4.77 -11.56 3.61
N LYS A 100 5.54 -12.52 3.10
CA LYS A 100 5.45 -13.92 3.55
C LYS A 100 6.00 -14.17 4.95
N ALA A 101 6.96 -13.36 5.40
CA ALA A 101 7.64 -13.54 6.68
C ALA A 101 6.92 -12.87 7.86
N LEU A 102 5.97 -11.98 7.59
CA LEU A 102 5.22 -11.27 8.62
C LEU A 102 4.07 -12.11 9.17
N GLU A 103 3.80 -11.93 10.46
CA GLU A 103 2.58 -12.41 11.10
C GLU A 103 1.52 -11.29 11.09
N TYR A 104 0.29 -11.66 10.71
CA TYR A 104 -0.81 -10.72 10.54
C TYR A 104 -1.88 -10.95 11.62
N PRO A 105 -2.12 -9.94 12.49
CA PRO A 105 -3.23 -10.00 13.44
C PRO A 105 -4.58 -10.07 12.75
N ASP A 106 -5.61 -10.53 13.45
CA ASP A 106 -7.01 -10.37 12.99
C ASP A 106 -7.34 -8.90 12.77
N GLY A 107 -8.04 -8.58 11.68
CA GLY A 107 -8.36 -7.21 11.34
C GLY A 107 -7.31 -6.52 10.48
N THR A 108 -6.63 -7.26 9.60
CA THR A 108 -5.57 -6.75 8.72
C THR A 108 -6.01 -6.65 7.27
N VAL A 109 -5.66 -5.51 6.66
CA VAL A 109 -5.67 -5.26 5.21
C VAL A 109 -4.24 -4.99 4.76
N ILE A 110 -3.83 -5.64 3.67
CA ILE A 110 -2.58 -5.35 2.97
C ILE A 110 -2.93 -4.93 1.57
N GLY A 111 -2.36 -3.83 1.10
CA GLY A 111 -2.56 -3.42 -0.28
C GLY A 111 -1.47 -2.51 -0.81
N GLY A 112 -1.40 -2.41 -2.13
CA GLY A 112 -0.48 -1.52 -2.84
C GLY A 112 0.02 -2.14 -4.13
N ASP A 113 1.12 -1.60 -4.65
CA ASP A 113 1.69 -2.02 -5.94
C ASP A 113 2.71 -3.14 -5.72
N PHE A 114 2.35 -4.37 -6.11
CA PHE A 114 3.22 -5.54 -5.98
C PHE A 114 4.11 -5.75 -7.21
N ASN A 115 3.85 -5.11 -8.34
CA ASN A 115 4.57 -5.33 -9.60
C ASN A 115 4.78 -6.82 -9.94
N ALA A 116 3.81 -7.67 -9.60
CA ALA A 116 3.88 -9.12 -9.74
C ALA A 116 2.63 -9.66 -10.43
N LYS A 117 2.79 -10.72 -11.24
CA LYS A 117 1.72 -11.23 -12.10
C LYS A 117 1.57 -12.73 -11.92
N HIS A 118 0.33 -13.19 -11.83
CA HIS A 118 0.00 -14.61 -11.76
C HIS A 118 -1.35 -14.89 -12.40
N GLU A 119 -1.50 -16.03 -13.08
CA GLU A 119 -2.73 -16.38 -13.79
C GLU A 119 -3.98 -16.49 -12.90
N LEU A 120 -3.81 -16.81 -11.62
CA LEU A 120 -4.91 -16.84 -10.64
C LEU A 120 -5.50 -15.45 -10.37
N LEU A 121 -4.69 -14.40 -10.50
CA LEU A 121 -5.09 -13.02 -10.28
C LEU A 121 -5.43 -12.34 -11.62
N GLU A 122 -4.64 -12.57 -12.67
CA GLU A 122 -4.85 -12.03 -14.02
C GLU A 122 -4.91 -13.19 -15.03
N PRO A 123 -6.11 -13.76 -15.30
CA PRO A 123 -6.25 -14.91 -16.19
C PRO A 123 -5.62 -14.69 -17.57
N GLY A 124 -4.78 -15.64 -18.00
CA GLY A 124 -4.07 -15.59 -19.28
C GLY A 124 -2.76 -14.82 -19.28
N VAL A 125 -2.37 -14.21 -18.14
CA VAL A 125 -1.06 -13.57 -18.01
C VAL A 125 0.08 -14.60 -17.93
N THR A 126 1.26 -14.24 -18.42
CA THR A 126 2.48 -14.98 -18.07
C THR A 126 2.90 -14.61 -16.65
N THR A 127 2.96 -15.61 -15.77
CA THR A 127 3.45 -15.42 -14.39
C THR A 127 4.87 -14.84 -14.37
N SER A 128 5.07 -13.79 -13.57
CA SER A 128 6.38 -13.13 -13.42
C SER A 128 6.57 -12.59 -12.00
N ASP A 129 7.79 -12.15 -11.67
CA ASP A 129 8.04 -11.29 -10.51
C ASP A 129 7.57 -11.87 -9.16
N GLN A 130 7.74 -13.18 -8.99
CA GLN A 130 7.27 -13.94 -7.81
C GLN A 130 5.74 -13.96 -7.63
N GLY A 131 4.95 -13.71 -8.68
CA GLY A 131 3.50 -13.78 -8.62
C GLY A 131 2.97 -15.13 -8.14
N ALA A 132 3.64 -16.25 -8.43
CA ALA A 132 3.29 -17.56 -7.88
C ALA A 132 3.35 -17.58 -6.34
N LEU A 133 4.41 -17.00 -5.75
CA LEU A 133 4.52 -16.90 -4.30
C LEU A 133 3.41 -16.04 -3.70
N LEU A 134 3.01 -14.97 -4.39
CA LEU A 134 1.95 -14.08 -3.95
C LEU A 134 0.56 -14.71 -4.11
N ALA A 135 0.36 -15.58 -5.11
CA ALA A 135 -0.90 -16.26 -5.33
C ALA A 135 -1.14 -17.44 -4.37
N GLU A 136 -0.07 -18.11 -3.93
CA GLU A 136 -0.15 -19.21 -2.96
C GLU A 136 -0.20 -18.72 -1.50
N TRP A 137 0.48 -17.61 -1.20
CA TRP A 137 0.64 -17.09 0.16
C TRP A 137 -0.69 -16.86 0.93
N PRO A 138 -1.77 -16.33 0.35
CA PRO A 138 -3.00 -16.02 1.09
C PRO A 138 -3.58 -17.25 1.82
N ALA A 139 -3.58 -18.41 1.15
CA ALA A 139 -4.06 -19.66 1.73
C ALA A 139 -3.23 -20.14 2.94
N MET A 140 -1.94 -19.77 3.00
CA MET A 140 -1.07 -20.08 4.13
C MET A 140 -1.18 -19.09 5.29
N SER A 141 -1.50 -17.83 5.00
CA SER A 141 -1.55 -16.74 5.98
C SER A 141 -2.94 -16.47 6.56
N GLY A 142 -3.98 -17.17 6.09
CA GLY A 142 -5.37 -16.86 6.44
C GLY A 142 -5.86 -15.54 5.85
N MET A 143 -5.21 -15.07 4.77
CA MET A 143 -5.61 -13.88 4.04
C MET A 143 -6.40 -14.30 2.81
N GLU A 144 -7.25 -13.40 2.33
CA GLU A 144 -8.01 -13.59 1.10
C GLU A 144 -7.76 -12.42 0.15
N PHE A 145 -7.69 -12.71 -1.14
CA PHE A 145 -7.67 -11.67 -2.16
C PHE A 145 -9.05 -11.00 -2.22
N THR A 146 -9.09 -9.68 -2.07
CA THR A 146 -10.34 -8.92 -1.94
C THR A 146 -10.87 -8.32 -3.24
N GLY A 147 -10.09 -8.35 -4.32
CA GLY A 147 -10.50 -7.79 -5.60
C GLY A 147 -11.14 -8.81 -6.54
N ALA A 148 -11.38 -8.39 -7.78
CA ALA A 148 -11.85 -9.25 -8.85
C ALA A 148 -10.71 -9.66 -9.80
N PRO A 149 -10.48 -10.97 -10.03
CA PRO A 149 -9.46 -11.42 -10.98
C PRO A 149 -9.66 -10.85 -12.39
N GLY A 150 -8.56 -10.47 -13.02
CA GLY A 150 -8.52 -9.96 -14.40
C GLY A 150 -8.99 -8.52 -14.58
N VAL A 151 -9.36 -7.82 -13.49
CA VAL A 151 -9.67 -6.38 -13.56
C VAL A 151 -8.36 -5.59 -13.55
N PRO A 152 -8.01 -4.87 -14.63
CA PRO A 152 -6.75 -4.13 -14.70
C PRO A 152 -6.67 -3.02 -13.65
N THR A 153 -5.51 -2.86 -13.05
CA THR A 153 -5.19 -1.78 -12.13
C THR A 153 -4.14 -0.81 -12.68
N HIS A 154 -3.66 -1.08 -13.90
CA HIS A 154 -2.69 -0.26 -14.61
C HIS A 154 -3.11 -0.08 -16.09
N LEU A 155 -2.81 1.08 -16.68
CA LEU A 155 -3.18 1.44 -18.06
C LEU A 155 -2.64 0.48 -19.13
N ALA A 156 -1.56 -0.24 -18.83
CA ALA A 156 -1.03 -1.30 -19.69
C ALA A 156 -1.90 -2.58 -19.72
N GLY A 157 -3.04 -2.59 -19.02
CA GLY A 157 -3.96 -3.73 -18.96
C GLY A 157 -3.60 -4.80 -17.93
N HIS A 158 -2.69 -4.49 -17.00
CA HIS A 158 -2.20 -5.44 -16.00
C HIS A 158 -2.81 -5.19 -14.62
N MET A 159 -2.84 -6.25 -13.82
CA MET A 159 -3.32 -6.26 -12.44
C MET A 159 -2.13 -6.43 -11.49
N ILE A 160 -1.49 -5.31 -11.15
CA ILE A 160 -0.26 -5.27 -10.33
C ILE A 160 -0.47 -4.60 -8.97
N ASP A 161 -1.48 -3.74 -8.84
CA ASP A 161 -1.96 -3.26 -7.56
C ASP A 161 -2.95 -4.27 -6.96
N LEU A 162 -2.61 -4.86 -5.82
CA LEU A 162 -3.37 -5.96 -5.21
C LEU A 162 -3.73 -5.64 -3.77
N THR A 163 -4.87 -6.17 -3.30
CA THR A 163 -5.32 -6.02 -1.91
C THR A 163 -5.78 -7.36 -1.34
N PHE A 164 -5.24 -7.70 -0.16
CA PHE A 164 -5.55 -8.90 0.61
C PHE A 164 -6.04 -8.53 2.01
N SER A 165 -6.88 -9.35 2.61
CA SER A 165 -7.42 -9.09 3.94
C SER A 165 -7.80 -10.37 4.67
N ASN A 166 -7.72 -10.36 6.01
CA ASN A 166 -8.33 -11.39 6.86
C ASN A 166 -9.62 -10.89 7.55
N ILE A 167 -10.12 -9.72 7.15
CA ILE A 167 -11.42 -9.21 7.56
C ILE A 167 -12.49 -9.83 6.67
N GLN A 168 -13.44 -10.52 7.29
CA GLN A 168 -14.56 -11.13 6.59
C GLN A 168 -15.33 -10.07 5.80
N PHE A 169 -15.67 -10.40 4.54
CA PHE A 169 -16.40 -9.52 3.63
C PHE A 169 -15.68 -8.19 3.30
N ALA A 170 -14.36 -8.11 3.50
CA ALA A 170 -13.58 -7.06 2.89
C ALA A 170 -13.61 -7.22 1.36
N ASP A 171 -13.95 -6.14 0.67
CA ASP A 171 -14.12 -6.13 -0.78
C ASP A 171 -13.38 -4.94 -1.38
N SER A 172 -12.69 -5.16 -2.49
CA SER A 172 -11.93 -4.13 -3.21
C SER A 172 -12.41 -3.98 -4.64
N ILE A 173 -12.71 -2.75 -5.03
CA ILE A 173 -13.10 -2.41 -6.40
C ILE A 173 -12.13 -1.38 -7.00
N VAL A 174 -11.98 -1.43 -8.32
CA VAL A 174 -11.38 -0.35 -9.09
C VAL A 174 -12.40 0.79 -9.20
N ALA A 175 -12.03 1.96 -8.69
CA ALA A 175 -12.83 3.18 -8.64
C ALA A 175 -12.30 4.19 -9.66
N ALA A 176 -12.68 4.00 -10.93
CA ALA A 176 -12.21 4.83 -12.04
C ALA A 176 -12.58 6.32 -11.86
N GLU A 177 -13.68 6.61 -11.17
CA GLU A 177 -14.11 7.96 -10.80
C GLU A 177 -13.17 8.67 -9.83
N LEU A 178 -12.30 7.92 -9.14
CA LEU A 178 -11.26 8.41 -8.24
C LEU A 178 -9.86 8.34 -8.87
N ASN A 179 -9.76 8.09 -10.18
CA ASN A 179 -8.48 8.07 -10.86
C ASN A 179 -7.76 9.42 -10.67
N SER A 180 -6.48 9.35 -10.31
CA SER A 180 -5.66 10.52 -9.94
C SER A 180 -4.93 11.17 -11.13
N GLY A 181 -5.22 10.75 -12.37
CA GLY A 181 -4.43 11.06 -13.56
C GLY A 181 -3.15 10.24 -13.67
N SER A 182 -3.01 9.19 -12.85
CA SER A 182 -1.90 8.23 -12.91
C SER A 182 -2.16 7.16 -13.96
N ASP A 183 -1.08 6.50 -14.37
CA ASP A 183 -1.09 5.22 -15.07
C ASP A 183 -1.61 4.03 -14.24
N HIS A 184 -1.84 4.22 -12.94
CA HIS A 184 -2.50 3.25 -12.06
C HIS A 184 -3.92 3.72 -11.73
N GLU A 185 -4.83 2.76 -11.62
CA GLU A 185 -6.18 2.99 -11.16
C GLU A 185 -6.25 3.12 -9.64
N THR A 186 -7.23 3.88 -9.16
CA THR A 186 -7.51 3.96 -7.72
C THR A 186 -8.39 2.77 -7.32
N GLN A 187 -8.05 2.11 -6.22
CA GLN A 187 -8.89 1.07 -5.61
C GLN A 187 -9.53 1.58 -4.33
N ILE A 188 -10.77 1.16 -4.08
CA ILE A 188 -11.48 1.35 -2.81
C ILE A 188 -11.64 -0.02 -2.17
N THR A 189 -11.16 -0.16 -0.94
CA THR A 189 -11.43 -1.33 -0.10
C THR A 189 -12.47 -0.95 0.94
N THR A 190 -13.60 -1.66 0.94
CA THR A 190 -14.64 -1.52 1.95
C THR A 190 -14.47 -2.61 3.00
N ILE A 191 -14.39 -2.20 4.26
CA ILE A 191 -14.37 -3.11 5.41
C ILE A 191 -15.65 -2.92 6.21
N SER A 192 -16.39 -4.00 6.42
CA SER A 192 -17.60 -3.99 7.25
C SER A 192 -17.20 -4.30 8.69
N ASN A 193 -17.40 -3.35 9.60
CA ASN A 193 -17.13 -3.59 11.01
C ASN A 193 -18.37 -4.23 11.65
N ASN A 194 -18.36 -5.56 11.81
CA ASN A 194 -19.43 -6.29 12.51
C ASN A 194 -19.19 -6.37 14.03
N ARG A 195 -18.36 -5.48 14.60
CA ARG A 195 -18.10 -5.43 16.05
C ARG A 195 -19.07 -4.49 16.76
#